data_AF-A0A2H0RCV5-F1
#
_entry.id   AF-A0A2H0RCV5-F1
#
_cell.length_a   1.000
_cell.length_b   1.000
_cell.length_c   1.000
_cell.angle_alpha   90.00
_cell.angle_beta   90.00
_cell.angle_gamma   90.00
#
_symmetry.space_group_name_H-M   'P 1'
#
loop_
_entity.id
_entity.type
_entity.pdbx_description
1 polymer ?
#
loop_
_entity_poly.entity_id
_entity_poly.type
_entity_poly.pdbx_seq_one_letter_code
_entity_poly.pdbx_strand_id
1 'polypeptide(L)'
;MIQVSRLRIKENGQSLIEIVIALAIGVLLIGGVTTLIGVNLRSSYDTKTVQTASSFAQEIIDQTKSVAESDWHKIYNLTKGSGQRYYISTTTPNIVISNGTELVTSDGKNFSRYFYVENSNRTKCGIGDITSNATTSCDDNFSLAGANDRADDPLTQKITAVVLLNNNEVVRQIQYLIRSGNAVLIQTDWSGGDGQVGPITTVNNKFETLTNIDAASIPGAIKLNLPGGGGGGGNIDPILGYAFNDIIEWIDFRTPGNIMVYNDRLEGYASSSVGYIALNCNSTPIEDICASSDFKVSNDGNGNLTGWAWNDGIGWISFDSASAGSLYPYQVIIDTGTGEFSGWAWNDNIGWISFNCINTSSCGAVSYKVKTDWVNYGITGSLISSIFDTGSIDGVTLNSVIWHGTQPSETNVKFQIASSNNPTGPWSYFGPSGSSVDYYIGSASSSIPLNLRNHNNVRYFRYKIFLDSDSSKTLTPQVNDVIINYSI
;
A
#
# COMPACT_ATOMS: atom_id res chain seq x y z
N MET A 1 108.10 26.97 41.26
CA MET A 1 107.74 25.60 41.70
C MET A 1 106.27 25.35 41.36
N ILE A 2 105.98 24.91 40.14
CA ILE A 2 104.70 24.28 39.73
C ILE A 2 105.09 23.30 38.61
N GLN A 3 104.87 22.00 38.83
CA GLN A 3 105.13 20.95 37.85
C GLN A 3 104.08 20.99 36.73
N VAL A 4 104.53 21.08 35.48
CA VAL A 4 103.71 20.83 34.30
C VAL A 4 103.89 19.36 33.91
N SER A 5 102.89 18.54 34.21
CA SER A 5 102.78 17.15 33.77
C SER A 5 102.55 17.11 32.25
N ARG A 6 103.57 16.67 31.49
CA ARG A 6 103.43 16.39 30.06
C ARG A 6 102.57 15.15 29.84
N LEU A 7 101.36 15.32 29.32
CA LEU A 7 100.57 14.25 28.71
C LEU A 7 101.29 13.79 27.42
N ARG A 8 101.75 12.54 27.39
CA ARG A 8 102.23 11.87 26.17
C ARG A 8 101.02 11.57 25.29
N ILE A 9 100.88 12.27 24.17
CA ILE A 9 100.00 11.85 23.08
C ILE A 9 100.72 10.67 22.40
N LYS A 10 100.13 9.48 22.51
CA LYS A 10 100.57 8.28 21.81
C LYS A 10 100.02 8.38 20.39
N GLU A 11 100.82 8.86 19.44
CA GLU A 11 100.50 8.79 18.02
C GLU A 11 100.59 7.31 17.60
N ASN A 12 99.46 6.61 17.66
CA ASN A 12 99.33 5.29 17.06
C ASN A 12 99.19 5.51 15.55
N GLY A 13 100.18 5.09 14.76
CA GLY A 13 100.05 5.02 13.31
C GLY A 13 98.87 4.11 12.96
N GLN A 14 97.88 4.64 12.23
CA GLN A 14 96.77 3.83 11.74
C GLN A 14 97.32 2.72 10.83
N SER A 15 96.99 1.47 11.15
CA SER A 15 97.33 0.35 10.29
C SER A 15 96.52 0.47 9.00
N LEU A 16 97.14 0.20 7.84
CA LEU A 16 96.48 0.24 6.53
C LEU A 16 95.18 -0.59 6.52
N ILE A 17 95.14 -1.69 7.28
CA ILE A 17 93.96 -2.56 7.42
C ILE A 17 92.78 -1.86 8.10
N GLU A 18 93.04 -0.95 9.05
CA GLU A 18 92.03 -0.25 9.85
C GLU A 18 91.32 0.80 8.99
N ILE A 19 92.07 1.49 8.11
CA ILE A 19 91.53 2.41 7.11
C ILE A 19 90.69 1.66 6.07
N VAL A 20 91.15 0.49 5.61
CA VAL A 20 90.41 -0.33 4.65
C VAL A 20 89.13 -0.89 5.25
N ILE A 21 89.14 -1.35 6.50
CA ILE A 21 87.94 -1.82 7.21
C ILE A 21 86.98 -0.66 7.46
N ALA A 22 87.46 0.50 7.90
CA ALA A 22 86.63 1.70 8.07
C ALA A 22 85.99 2.17 6.76
N LEU A 23 86.73 2.13 5.65
CA LEU A 23 86.20 2.41 4.31
C LEU A 23 85.17 1.37 3.88
N ALA A 24 85.43 0.08 4.10
CA ALA A 24 84.50 -0.99 3.76
C ALA A 24 83.18 -0.87 4.55
N ILE A 25 83.26 -0.60 5.85
CA ILE A 25 82.08 -0.36 6.71
C ILE A 25 81.37 0.93 6.29
N GLY A 26 82.11 1.99 5.97
CA GLY A 26 81.54 3.24 5.47
C GLY A 26 80.75 3.05 4.17
N VAL A 27 81.30 2.30 3.21
CA VAL A 27 80.61 1.96 1.95
C VAL A 27 79.37 1.09 2.20
N LEU A 28 79.46 0.11 3.10
CA LEU A 28 78.32 -0.73 3.48
C LEU A 28 77.20 0.08 4.16
N LEU A 29 77.54 0.99 5.07
CA LEU A 29 76.57 1.84 5.74
C LEU A 29 75.92 2.84 4.78
N ILE A 30 76.70 3.49 3.91
CA ILE A 30 76.16 4.41 2.90
C ILE A 30 75.27 3.66 1.90
N GLY A 31 75.68 2.46 1.46
CA GLY A 31 74.86 1.58 0.63
C GLY A 31 73.55 1.15 1.30
N GLY A 32 73.59 0.81 2.59
CA GLY A 32 72.41 0.47 3.37
C GLY A 32 71.45 1.64 3.56
N VAL A 33 71.95 2.84 3.84
CA VAL A 33 71.13 4.04 4.04
C VAL A 33 70.49 4.51 2.73
N THR A 34 71.26 4.54 1.63
CA THR A 34 70.74 4.96 0.31
C THR A 34 69.65 4.02 -0.22
N THR A 35 69.82 2.70 -0.04
CA THR A 35 68.79 1.72 -0.40
C THR A 35 67.53 1.89 0.45
N LEU A 36 67.66 2.08 1.76
CA LEU A 36 66.52 2.30 2.66
C LEU A 36 65.76 3.61 2.33
N ILE A 37 66.47 4.70 2.04
CA ILE A 37 65.86 5.96 1.59
C ILE A 37 65.13 5.74 0.27
N GLY A 38 65.73 5.04 -0.68
CA GLY A 38 65.10 4.73 -1.97
C GLY A 38 63.80 3.92 -1.83
N VAL A 39 63.78 2.91 -0.95
CA VAL A 39 62.58 2.12 -0.65
C VAL A 39 61.50 2.98 0.00
N ASN A 40 61.85 3.82 0.97
CA ASN A 40 60.89 4.71 1.64
C ASN A 40 60.30 5.77 0.69
N LEU A 41 61.13 6.38 -0.16
CA LEU A 41 60.67 7.34 -1.15
C LEU A 41 59.73 6.69 -2.18
N ARG A 42 60.06 5.47 -2.64
CA ARG A 42 59.19 4.70 -3.53
C ARG A 42 57.86 4.35 -2.87
N SER A 43 57.90 3.84 -1.64
CA SER A 43 56.70 3.50 -0.85
C SER A 43 55.81 4.72 -0.63
N SER A 44 56.40 5.86 -0.26
CA SER A 44 55.68 7.13 -0.09
C SER A 44 55.07 7.62 -1.40
N TYR A 45 55.79 7.50 -2.51
CA TYR A 45 55.32 7.87 -3.85
C TYR A 45 54.17 6.98 -4.34
N ASP A 46 54.26 5.67 -4.12
CA ASP A 46 53.22 4.70 -4.46
C ASP A 46 51.97 4.95 -3.60
N THR A 47 52.15 5.21 -2.30
CA THR A 47 51.06 5.58 -1.38
C THR A 47 50.34 6.85 -1.82
N LYS A 48 51.10 7.90 -2.18
CA LYS A 48 50.53 9.15 -2.69
C LYS A 48 49.74 8.92 -3.98
N THR A 49 50.27 8.08 -4.88
CA THR A 49 49.60 7.74 -6.15
C THR A 49 48.27 7.03 -5.92
N VAL A 50 48.23 6.06 -5.00
CA VAL A 50 46.99 5.36 -4.63
C VAL A 50 46.01 6.32 -3.97
N GLN A 51 46.45 7.21 -3.08
CA GLN A 51 45.58 8.21 -2.45
C GLN A 51 44.93 9.15 -3.47
N THR A 52 45.70 9.66 -4.43
CA THR A 52 45.18 10.50 -5.54
C THR A 52 44.22 9.71 -6.44
N ALA A 53 44.54 8.46 -6.77
CA ALA A 53 43.64 7.61 -7.55
C ALA A 53 42.33 7.33 -6.79
N SER A 54 42.39 7.10 -5.48
CA SER A 54 41.21 6.93 -4.63
C SER A 54 40.35 8.20 -4.55
N SER A 55 40.95 9.39 -4.49
CA SER A 55 40.16 10.63 -4.53
C SER A 55 39.44 10.81 -5.87
N PHE A 56 40.05 10.42 -7.00
CA PHE A 56 39.38 10.44 -8.30
C PHE A 56 38.28 9.39 -8.43
N ALA A 57 38.47 8.20 -7.85
CA ALA A 57 37.42 7.20 -7.79
C ALA A 57 36.22 7.71 -6.99
N GLN A 58 36.46 8.33 -5.82
CA GLN A 58 35.42 8.93 -5.00
C GLN A 58 34.70 10.08 -5.72
N GLU A 59 35.44 10.94 -6.43
CA GLU A 59 34.84 12.03 -7.21
C GLU A 59 33.85 11.49 -8.26
N ILE A 60 34.20 10.41 -8.98
CA ILE A 60 33.29 9.76 -9.93
C ILE A 60 32.05 9.23 -9.20
N ILE A 61 32.21 8.60 -8.04
CA ILE A 61 31.09 8.06 -7.27
C ILE A 61 30.14 9.18 -6.84
N ASP A 62 30.68 10.29 -6.31
CA ASP A 62 29.89 11.44 -5.86
C ASP A 62 29.16 12.11 -7.03
N GLN A 63 29.82 12.27 -8.17
CA GLN A 63 29.20 12.79 -9.39
C GLN A 63 28.10 11.85 -9.91
N THR A 64 28.35 10.53 -9.94
CA THR A 64 27.37 9.54 -10.41
C THR A 64 26.16 9.51 -9.49
N LYS A 65 26.38 9.61 -8.18
CA LYS A 65 25.31 9.74 -7.18
C LYS A 65 24.49 11.01 -7.40
N SER A 66 25.14 12.15 -7.61
CA SER A 66 24.45 13.41 -7.89
C SER A 66 23.60 13.34 -9.17
N VAL A 67 24.08 12.66 -10.21
CA VAL A 67 23.28 12.41 -11.43
C VAL A 67 22.09 11.51 -11.13
N ALA A 68 22.29 10.43 -10.35
CA ALA A 68 21.21 9.52 -9.96
C ALA A 68 20.13 10.20 -9.10
N GLU A 69 20.52 11.12 -8.21
CA GLU A 69 19.60 11.92 -7.39
C GLU A 69 18.83 12.95 -8.22
N SER A 70 19.42 13.48 -9.30
CA SER A 70 18.75 14.40 -10.21
C SER A 70 17.77 13.69 -11.14
N ASP A 71 18.15 12.53 -11.68
CA ASP A 71 17.34 11.73 -12.60
C ASP A 71 17.90 10.30 -12.64
N TRP A 72 17.20 9.39 -11.97
CA TRP A 72 17.58 7.98 -11.85
C TRP A 72 17.76 7.31 -13.22
N HIS A 73 16.95 7.68 -14.21
CA HIS A 73 16.93 7.03 -15.52
C HIS A 73 18.23 7.27 -16.29
N LYS A 74 18.96 8.36 -16.02
CA LYS A 74 20.29 8.61 -16.62
C LYS A 74 21.32 7.55 -16.25
N ILE A 75 21.18 6.90 -15.10
CA ILE A 75 22.02 5.79 -14.66
C ILE A 75 21.37 4.45 -15.01
N TYR A 76 20.07 4.31 -14.72
CA TYR A 76 19.34 3.06 -14.90
C TYR A 76 19.25 2.62 -16.37
N ASN A 77 19.23 3.55 -17.34
CA ASN A 77 19.14 3.20 -18.76
C ASN A 77 20.50 2.96 -19.45
N LEU A 78 21.62 3.13 -18.75
CA LEU A 78 22.95 2.85 -19.32
C LEU A 78 23.11 1.37 -19.68
N THR A 79 23.83 1.07 -20.75
CA THR A 79 24.17 -0.32 -21.08
C THR A 79 25.06 -0.90 -19.98
N LYS A 80 24.67 -2.08 -19.49
CA LYS A 80 25.25 -2.73 -18.31
C LYS A 80 26.49 -3.56 -18.67
N GLY A 81 27.39 -3.72 -17.69
CA GLY A 81 28.53 -4.62 -17.74
C GLY A 81 29.89 -3.92 -17.73
N SER A 82 30.92 -4.62 -17.27
CA SER A 82 32.28 -4.10 -17.09
C SER A 82 33.00 -3.69 -18.40
N GLY A 83 32.49 -4.14 -19.55
CA GLY A 83 32.99 -3.71 -20.87
C GLY A 83 32.50 -2.33 -21.30
N GLN A 84 31.44 -1.81 -20.67
CA GLN A 84 30.85 -0.51 -21.01
C GLN A 84 31.47 0.56 -20.13
N ARG A 85 32.20 1.52 -20.70
CA ARG A 85 32.91 2.54 -19.92
C ARG A 85 32.23 3.89 -20.11
N TYR A 86 32.00 4.58 -18.99
CA TYR A 86 31.41 5.90 -18.97
C TYR A 86 32.24 6.84 -18.09
N TYR A 87 32.15 8.13 -18.36
CA TYR A 87 32.69 9.17 -17.49
C TYR A 87 31.73 10.36 -17.46
N ILE A 88 31.87 11.20 -16.45
CA ILE A 88 31.01 12.37 -16.28
C ILE A 88 31.78 13.60 -16.73
N SER A 89 31.28 14.27 -17.76
CA SER A 89 31.81 15.54 -18.24
C SER A 89 30.99 16.69 -17.66
N THR A 90 31.66 17.63 -16.99
CA THR A 90 31.05 18.85 -16.46
C THR A 90 31.19 19.98 -17.49
N THR A 91 30.21 20.11 -18.38
CA THR A 91 30.10 21.32 -19.22
C THR A 91 28.96 22.16 -18.65
N THR A 92 29.27 23.25 -17.96
CA THR A 92 28.26 24.14 -17.39
C THR A 92 27.23 24.54 -18.47
N PRO A 93 25.91 24.37 -18.25
CA PRO A 93 25.21 24.02 -17.00
C PRO A 93 24.84 22.53 -16.81
N ASN A 94 25.25 21.64 -17.71
CA ASN A 94 24.76 20.26 -17.76
C ASN A 94 25.83 19.23 -17.34
N ILE A 95 25.47 18.35 -16.39
CA ILE A 95 26.24 17.14 -16.12
C ILE A 95 25.84 16.10 -17.16
N VAL A 96 26.79 15.68 -18.00
CA VAL A 96 26.55 14.75 -19.11
C VAL A 96 27.37 13.49 -18.90
N ILE A 97 26.72 12.33 -19.02
CA ILE A 97 27.39 11.03 -19.04
C ILE A 97 27.87 10.78 -20.47
N SER A 98 29.18 10.60 -20.63
CA SER A 98 29.83 10.37 -21.90
C SER A 98 30.41 8.96 -21.97
N ASN A 99 30.38 8.36 -23.16
CA ASN A 99 31.00 7.06 -23.40
C ASN A 99 32.53 7.18 -23.44
N GLY A 100 33.22 6.22 -22.84
CA GLY A 100 34.68 6.08 -22.88
C GLY A 100 35.34 6.30 -21.52
N THR A 101 36.50 6.94 -21.54
CA THR A 101 37.36 7.12 -20.37
C THR A 101 37.90 8.54 -20.36
N GLU A 102 37.91 9.17 -19.20
CA GLU A 102 38.40 10.52 -19.02
C GLU A 102 39.89 10.50 -18.67
N LEU A 103 40.67 11.39 -19.27
CA LEU A 103 42.05 11.65 -18.90
C LEU A 103 42.11 12.82 -17.92
N VAL A 104 42.67 12.58 -16.73
CA VAL A 104 42.86 13.60 -15.69
C VAL A 104 44.31 13.62 -15.26
N THR A 105 44.87 14.82 -15.15
CA THR A 105 46.28 15.01 -14.82
C THR A 105 46.45 15.51 -13.40
N SER A 106 47.30 14.85 -12.60
CA SER A 106 47.71 15.32 -11.27
C SER A 106 49.16 14.97 -11.00
N ASP A 107 49.91 15.90 -10.41
CA ASP A 107 51.35 15.75 -10.13
C ASP A 107 52.19 15.28 -11.33
N GLY A 108 51.85 15.75 -12.54
CA GLY A 108 52.54 15.38 -13.78
C GLY A 108 52.29 13.95 -14.27
N LYS A 109 51.36 13.21 -13.65
CA LYS A 109 50.88 11.90 -14.11
C LYS A 109 49.53 12.03 -14.79
N ASN A 110 49.32 11.22 -15.83
CA ASN A 110 48.06 11.11 -16.53
C ASN A 110 47.30 9.87 -16.01
N PHE A 111 46.20 10.10 -15.31
CA PHE A 111 45.29 9.06 -14.88
C PHE A 111 44.17 8.92 -15.90
N SER A 112 43.71 7.70 -16.13
CA SER A 112 42.53 7.41 -16.93
C SER A 112 41.44 6.87 -16.03
N ARG A 113 40.27 7.50 -16.00
CA ARG A 113 39.20 7.18 -15.06
C ARG A 113 37.86 6.98 -15.76
N TYR A 114 37.09 6.01 -15.30
CA TYR A 114 35.76 5.70 -15.82
C TYR A 114 34.94 4.96 -14.75
N PHE A 115 33.64 4.86 -14.97
CA PHE A 115 32.77 3.94 -14.26
C PHE A 115 32.01 3.05 -15.22
N TYR A 116 31.46 1.98 -14.67
CA TYR A 116 30.48 1.14 -15.36
C TYR A 116 29.38 0.72 -14.40
N VAL A 117 28.24 0.33 -14.97
CA VAL A 117 27.01 0.00 -14.23
C VAL A 117 26.71 -1.49 -14.38
N GLU A 118 26.32 -2.12 -13.30
CA GLU A 118 25.84 -3.50 -13.26
C GLU A 118 24.50 -3.55 -12.51
N ASN A 119 23.61 -4.45 -12.95
CA ASN A 119 22.34 -4.70 -12.29
C ASN A 119 22.56 -5.28 -10.88
N SER A 120 21.74 -4.84 -9.93
CA SER A 120 21.60 -5.50 -8.62
C SER A 120 20.42 -6.44 -8.72
N ASN A 121 20.58 -7.72 -8.40
CA ASN A 121 19.48 -8.68 -8.60
C ASN A 121 18.80 -9.08 -7.28
N ARG A 122 17.53 -9.45 -7.37
CA ARG A 122 16.68 -10.00 -6.31
C ARG A 122 16.49 -11.51 -6.48
N THR A 123 16.11 -12.17 -5.40
CA THR A 123 15.77 -13.60 -5.37
C THR A 123 14.55 -13.91 -6.25
N LYS A 124 13.66 -12.94 -6.44
CA LYS A 124 12.46 -13.01 -7.27
C LYS A 124 12.23 -11.67 -7.99
N CYS A 125 11.48 -11.68 -9.08
CA CYS A 125 11.31 -10.51 -9.94
C CYS A 125 10.51 -9.41 -9.24
N GLY A 126 11.16 -8.28 -8.90
CA GLY A 126 10.54 -7.15 -8.22
C GLY A 126 10.21 -7.34 -6.73
N ILE A 127 10.47 -8.53 -6.16
CA ILE A 127 10.22 -8.87 -4.74
C ILE A 127 11.36 -9.74 -4.17
N GLY A 128 11.44 -9.83 -2.84
CA GLY A 128 12.44 -10.67 -2.16
C GLY A 128 13.83 -10.03 -2.04
N ASP A 129 14.75 -10.76 -1.41
CA ASP A 129 16.06 -10.25 -1.00
C ASP A 129 17.05 -10.09 -2.16
N ILE A 130 18.03 -9.19 -1.99
CA ILE A 130 19.14 -9.01 -2.93
C ILE A 130 20.01 -10.28 -2.95
N THR A 131 20.38 -10.77 -4.14
CA THR A 131 21.16 -12.00 -4.32
C THR A 131 22.04 -11.98 -5.55
N SER A 132 23.14 -12.73 -5.51
CA SER A 132 23.93 -13.10 -6.69
C SER A 132 23.35 -14.28 -7.46
N ASN A 133 22.45 -15.05 -6.85
CA ASN A 133 21.83 -16.26 -7.40
C ASN A 133 20.37 -16.00 -7.83
N ALA A 134 20.17 -14.97 -8.65
CA ALA A 134 18.83 -14.60 -9.13
C ALA A 134 18.30 -15.62 -10.13
N THR A 135 16.97 -15.78 -10.17
CA THR A 135 16.31 -16.56 -11.22
C THR A 135 16.56 -15.94 -12.59
N THR A 136 16.76 -16.78 -13.61
CA THR A 136 17.07 -16.34 -14.98
C THR A 136 15.85 -16.14 -15.87
N SER A 137 14.65 -16.47 -15.36
CA SER A 137 13.37 -16.32 -16.05
C SER A 137 12.34 -15.73 -15.09
N CYS A 138 11.64 -14.70 -15.55
CA CYS A 138 10.51 -14.05 -14.88
C CYS A 138 9.26 -14.34 -15.71
N ASP A 139 8.42 -15.30 -15.31
CA ASP A 139 7.25 -15.74 -16.10
C ASP A 139 6.17 -14.65 -16.27
N ASP A 140 5.42 -14.67 -17.38
CA ASP A 140 4.94 -13.52 -18.15
C ASP A 140 3.47 -13.11 -17.87
N ASN A 141 3.24 -11.81 -17.62
CA ASN A 141 2.08 -10.99 -18.04
C ASN A 141 2.19 -9.64 -17.31
N PHE A 142 2.83 -8.59 -17.85
CA PHE A 142 2.65 -7.94 -19.15
C PHE A 142 3.98 -7.35 -19.67
N SER A 143 4.38 -7.69 -20.90
CA SER A 143 5.77 -7.67 -21.39
C SER A 143 6.43 -6.29 -21.56
N LEU A 144 7.69 -6.19 -21.14
CA LEU A 144 8.75 -5.65 -21.99
C LEU A 144 9.74 -6.79 -22.29
N ALA A 145 9.77 -7.21 -23.54
CA ALA A 145 10.41 -8.43 -24.01
C ALA A 145 11.95 -8.40 -23.87
N GLY A 146 12.50 -9.51 -23.37
CA GLY A 146 13.90 -9.88 -23.53
C GLY A 146 14.23 -11.14 -22.73
N ALA A 147 14.53 -12.25 -23.41
CA ALA A 147 14.78 -13.59 -22.86
C ALA A 147 16.06 -13.74 -21.99
N ASN A 148 16.47 -12.68 -21.29
CA ASN A 148 17.58 -12.62 -20.34
C ASN A 148 17.16 -11.97 -19.01
N ASP A 149 15.86 -11.98 -18.69
CA ASP A 149 15.23 -11.26 -17.59
C ASP A 149 15.68 -11.84 -16.23
N ARG A 150 16.87 -11.42 -15.80
CA ARG A 150 17.28 -11.54 -14.40
C ARG A 150 16.35 -10.67 -13.59
N ALA A 151 16.03 -11.09 -12.37
CA ALA A 151 15.26 -10.31 -11.41
C ALA A 151 16.04 -9.05 -10.95
N ASP A 152 16.29 -8.11 -11.85
CA ASP A 152 16.93 -6.83 -11.54
C ASP A 152 16.09 -6.06 -10.51
N ASP A 153 16.77 -5.35 -9.63
CA ASP A 153 16.18 -4.43 -8.67
C ASP A 153 16.07 -3.05 -9.33
N PRO A 154 14.87 -2.61 -9.72
CA PRO A 154 14.70 -1.33 -10.39
C PRO A 154 15.08 -0.14 -9.50
N LEU A 155 15.13 -0.34 -8.18
CA LEU A 155 15.49 0.68 -7.21
C LEU A 155 16.99 0.72 -6.89
N THR A 156 17.80 -0.25 -7.33
CA THR A 156 19.21 -0.35 -6.92
C THR A 156 20.12 -0.72 -8.08
N GLN A 157 21.22 0.01 -8.26
CA GLN A 157 22.23 -0.27 -9.28
C GLN A 157 23.63 -0.30 -8.67
N LYS A 158 24.48 -1.20 -9.16
CA LYS A 158 25.87 -1.30 -8.73
C LYS A 158 26.75 -0.49 -9.68
N ILE A 159 27.47 0.48 -9.12
CA ILE A 159 28.46 1.28 -9.83
C ILE A 159 29.85 0.81 -9.44
N THR A 160 30.72 0.65 -10.43
CA THR A 160 32.14 0.42 -10.19
C THR A 160 32.95 1.52 -10.87
N ALA A 161 33.63 2.34 -10.07
CA ALA A 161 34.61 3.33 -10.55
C ALA A 161 35.99 2.68 -10.63
N VAL A 162 36.70 2.92 -11.72
CA VAL A 162 38.04 2.39 -11.99
C VAL A 162 38.97 3.52 -12.40
N VAL A 163 40.14 3.58 -11.75
CA VAL A 163 41.21 4.53 -12.08
C VAL A 163 42.46 3.76 -12.47
N LEU A 164 42.96 4.08 -13.66
CA LEU A 164 44.14 3.48 -14.28
C LEU A 164 45.29 4.49 -14.31
N LEU A 165 46.52 4.00 -14.16
CA LEU A 165 47.74 4.72 -14.45
C LEU A 165 48.57 3.90 -15.44
N ASN A 166 48.96 4.49 -16.57
CA ASN A 166 49.66 3.78 -17.66
C ASN A 166 48.94 2.47 -18.08
N ASN A 167 47.61 2.52 -18.18
CA ASN A 167 46.72 1.38 -18.48
C ASN A 167 46.68 0.26 -17.44
N ASN A 168 47.36 0.39 -16.30
CA ASN A 168 47.26 -0.53 -15.18
C ASN A 168 46.26 -0.02 -14.14
N GLU A 169 45.39 -0.90 -13.65
CA GLU A 169 44.46 -0.58 -12.57
C GLU A 169 45.22 -0.25 -11.28
N VAL A 170 44.90 0.92 -10.72
CA VAL A 170 45.45 1.38 -9.44
C VAL A 170 44.39 1.26 -8.35
N VAL A 171 43.17 1.70 -8.64
CA VAL A 171 42.05 1.70 -7.69
C VAL A 171 40.77 1.26 -8.39
N ARG A 172 40.00 0.45 -7.68
CA ARG A 172 38.63 0.06 -7.99
C ARG A 172 37.76 0.28 -6.78
N GLN A 173 36.68 1.03 -6.97
CA GLN A 173 35.71 1.32 -5.92
C GLN A 173 34.32 0.92 -6.36
N ILE A 174 33.60 0.19 -5.49
CA ILE A 174 32.23 -0.26 -5.73
C ILE A 174 31.30 0.54 -4.84
N GLN A 175 30.20 1.03 -5.40
CA GLN A 175 29.12 1.68 -4.67
C GLN A 175 27.77 1.16 -5.18
N TYR A 176 26.82 0.96 -4.28
CA TYR A 176 25.42 0.77 -4.65
C TYR A 176 24.71 2.12 -4.62
N LEU A 177 24.03 2.44 -5.71
CA LEU A 177 23.15 3.59 -5.81
C LEU A 177 21.71 3.11 -5.67
N ILE A 178 20.89 3.90 -4.98
CA ILE A 178 19.47 3.66 -4.81
C ILE A 178 18.68 4.79 -5.45
N ARG A 179 17.48 4.49 -5.96
CA ARG A 179 16.51 5.48 -6.42
C ARG A 179 15.99 6.25 -5.21
N SER A 180 16.60 7.40 -4.92
CA SER A 180 16.44 8.12 -3.63
C SER A 180 15.40 9.23 -3.64
N GLY A 181 15.01 9.74 -4.81
CA GLY A 181 13.92 10.70 -4.94
C GLY A 181 12.62 10.05 -4.50
N ASN A 182 11.95 10.58 -3.49
CA ASN A 182 10.71 10.02 -2.97
C ASN A 182 9.60 11.06 -2.98
N ALA A 183 8.41 10.65 -3.36
CA ALA A 183 7.21 11.43 -3.26
C ALA A 183 6.05 10.56 -2.77
N VAL A 184 5.02 11.25 -2.29
CA VAL A 184 3.89 10.62 -1.63
C VAL A 184 2.62 11.20 -2.22
N LEU A 185 1.69 10.31 -2.57
CA LEU A 185 0.31 10.65 -2.85
C LEU A 185 -0.53 10.32 -1.63
N ILE A 186 -1.34 11.28 -1.17
CA ILE A 186 -2.22 11.12 -0.01
C ILE A 186 -3.63 11.50 -0.43
N GLN A 187 -4.57 10.56 -0.34
CA GLN A 187 -6.00 10.82 -0.46
C GLN A 187 -6.66 10.62 0.91
N THR A 188 -7.20 11.71 1.47
CA THR A 188 -7.77 11.77 2.82
C THR A 188 -9.27 12.04 2.84
N ASP A 189 -9.88 12.22 1.66
CA ASP A 189 -11.29 12.59 1.54
C ASP A 189 -11.92 12.01 0.27
N TRP A 190 -13.18 11.60 0.42
CA TRP A 190 -14.05 11.05 -0.62
C TRP A 190 -15.41 11.76 -0.67
N SER A 191 -15.60 12.83 0.10
CA SER A 191 -16.84 13.60 0.20
C SER A 191 -17.30 14.25 -1.12
N GLY A 192 -16.42 14.35 -2.11
CA GLY A 192 -16.70 14.95 -3.42
C GLY A 192 -17.46 14.05 -4.39
N GLY A 193 -17.63 12.76 -4.04
CA GLY A 193 -18.39 11.78 -4.81
C GLY A 193 -17.65 11.20 -6.03
N ASP A 194 -18.37 10.39 -6.79
CA ASP A 194 -17.89 9.64 -7.94
C ASP A 194 -17.89 10.47 -9.25
N GLY A 195 -17.44 9.86 -10.34
CA GLY A 195 -17.45 10.44 -11.70
C GLY A 195 -16.16 11.19 -12.10
N GLN A 196 -15.10 11.17 -11.28
CA GLN A 196 -13.80 11.72 -11.66
C GLN A 196 -12.87 10.61 -12.17
N VAL A 197 -12.70 10.53 -13.49
CA VAL A 197 -11.81 9.54 -14.11
C VAL A 197 -10.33 9.95 -14.00
N GLY A 198 -9.99 11.23 -14.22
CA GLY A 198 -8.61 11.73 -14.32
C GLY A 198 -8.05 11.72 -15.76
N PRO A 199 -6.73 11.87 -15.98
CA PRO A 199 -5.66 12.01 -14.99
C PRO A 199 -5.70 13.33 -14.22
N ILE A 200 -5.38 13.29 -12.92
CA ILE A 200 -5.22 14.48 -12.07
C ILE A 200 -3.79 14.55 -11.51
N THR A 201 -3.25 15.76 -11.41
CA THR A 201 -1.94 16.03 -10.80
C THR A 201 -2.04 16.49 -9.35
N THR A 202 -3.25 16.77 -8.87
CA THR A 202 -3.52 17.23 -7.51
C THR A 202 -4.68 16.44 -6.94
N VAL A 203 -4.44 15.78 -5.80
CA VAL A 203 -5.47 15.00 -5.12
C VAL A 203 -6.55 15.94 -4.59
N ASN A 204 -7.80 15.54 -4.80
CA ASN A 204 -8.99 16.21 -4.29
C ASN A 204 -9.89 15.16 -3.63
N ASN A 205 -11.12 15.54 -3.29
CA ASN A 205 -12.07 14.68 -2.58
C ASN A 205 -12.95 13.79 -3.48
N LYS A 206 -12.63 13.65 -4.78
CA LYS A 206 -13.39 12.84 -5.74
C LYS A 206 -12.67 11.54 -6.12
N PHE A 207 -13.42 10.63 -6.70
CA PHE A 207 -12.94 9.34 -7.21
C PHE A 207 -13.75 8.92 -8.45
N GLU A 208 -13.41 7.79 -9.07
CA GLU A 208 -13.99 7.39 -10.36
C GLU A 208 -15.35 6.71 -10.18
N THR A 209 -15.37 5.58 -9.46
CA THR A 209 -16.58 4.79 -9.22
C THR A 209 -16.57 4.21 -7.82
N LEU A 210 -17.75 4.00 -7.26
CA LEU A 210 -17.96 3.31 -6.01
C LEU A 210 -19.09 2.28 -6.14
N THR A 211 -18.98 1.20 -5.38
CA THR A 211 -19.99 0.16 -5.28
C THR A 211 -20.07 -0.31 -3.84
N ASN A 212 -21.26 -0.22 -3.24
CA ASN A 212 -21.53 -0.73 -1.90
C ASN A 212 -20.61 -0.16 -0.78
N ILE A 213 -20.20 1.10 -0.91
CA ILE A 213 -19.44 1.84 0.09
C ILE A 213 -20.19 3.14 0.41
N ASP A 214 -20.17 3.54 1.67
CA ASP A 214 -20.56 4.85 2.15
C ASP A 214 -19.32 5.74 2.18
N ALA A 215 -19.34 6.82 1.40
CA ALA A 215 -18.33 7.87 1.40
C ALA A 215 -18.87 9.23 1.87
N ALA A 216 -20.14 9.28 2.30
CA ALA A 216 -20.86 10.52 2.56
C ALA A 216 -21.21 10.72 4.04
N SER A 217 -21.55 9.65 4.78
CA SER A 217 -22.03 9.81 6.16
C SER A 217 -20.95 10.25 7.14
N ILE A 218 -19.68 9.91 6.89
CA ILE A 218 -18.54 10.36 7.68
C ILE A 218 -17.58 11.09 6.75
N PRO A 219 -17.49 12.43 6.83
CA PRO A 219 -16.52 13.19 6.04
C PRO A 219 -15.10 12.67 6.26
N GLY A 220 -14.34 12.48 5.17
CA GLY A 220 -12.97 11.96 5.26
C GLY A 220 -12.84 10.47 5.56
N ALA A 221 -13.92 9.68 5.44
CA ALA A 221 -13.83 8.23 5.62
C ALA A 221 -14.75 7.46 4.67
N ILE A 222 -14.34 6.24 4.35
CA ILE A 222 -15.14 5.26 3.62
C ILE A 222 -15.40 4.03 4.49
N LYS A 223 -16.61 3.49 4.42
CA LYS A 223 -17.04 2.25 5.09
C LYS A 223 -18.00 1.49 4.19
N LEU A 224 -18.31 0.23 4.46
CA LEU A 224 -19.36 -0.48 3.73
C LEU A 224 -20.73 0.10 4.06
N ASN A 225 -21.61 0.11 3.06
CA ASN A 225 -23.04 0.16 3.35
C ASN A 225 -23.42 -1.21 3.92
N LEU A 226 -23.74 -1.28 5.21
CA LEU A 226 -24.25 -2.52 5.81
C LEU A 226 -25.77 -2.49 5.89
N PRO A 227 -26.43 -3.64 5.71
CA PRO A 227 -27.85 -3.76 6.00
C PRO A 227 -28.05 -3.60 7.52
N GLY A 228 -28.54 -2.45 7.95
CA GLY A 228 -28.85 -2.16 9.34
C GLY A 228 -27.65 -1.74 10.18
N GLY A 229 -27.52 -0.43 10.43
CA GLY A 229 -26.75 0.05 11.58
C GLY A 229 -26.11 1.42 11.40
N GLY A 230 -26.65 2.42 12.12
CA GLY A 230 -25.87 3.63 12.41
C GLY A 230 -26.62 4.88 12.81
N GLY A 231 -27.49 4.84 13.83
CA GLY A 231 -27.85 6.07 14.55
C GLY A 231 -29.19 6.03 15.27
N GLY A 232 -29.20 5.65 16.56
CA GLY A 232 -30.12 6.09 17.63
C GLY A 232 -31.65 6.14 17.42
N GLY A 233 -32.18 5.76 16.27
CA GLY A 233 -33.58 5.81 15.87
C GLY A 233 -33.88 4.70 14.88
N GLY A 234 -35.16 4.31 14.77
CA GLY A 234 -35.61 3.21 13.91
C GLY A 234 -35.25 3.39 12.43
N ASN A 235 -35.14 2.29 11.68
CA ASN A 235 -34.84 2.28 10.24
C ASN A 235 -36.08 2.00 9.39
N ILE A 236 -37.27 2.34 9.89
CA ILE A 236 -38.53 2.33 9.13
C ILE A 236 -38.69 3.68 8.44
N ASP A 237 -39.13 3.66 7.17
CA ASP A 237 -39.38 4.84 6.36
C ASP A 237 -40.37 5.78 7.09
N PRO A 238 -40.02 7.07 7.28
CA PRO A 238 -40.84 7.99 8.07
C PRO A 238 -42.19 8.30 7.41
N ILE A 239 -42.35 8.01 6.12
CA ILE A 239 -43.59 8.20 5.36
C ILE A 239 -44.32 6.86 5.19
N LEU A 240 -43.59 5.80 4.83
CA LEU A 240 -44.12 4.49 4.45
C LEU A 240 -43.93 3.43 5.55
N GLY A 241 -44.73 3.49 6.60
CA GLY A 241 -44.59 2.62 7.78
C GLY A 241 -45.90 2.06 8.34
N TYR A 242 -46.89 1.79 7.50
CA TYR A 242 -48.18 1.28 7.95
C TYR A 242 -48.50 -0.13 7.43
N ALA A 243 -48.90 -0.99 8.36
CA ALA A 243 -49.59 -2.25 8.07
C ALA A 243 -51.08 -2.10 8.37
N PHE A 244 -51.90 -3.01 7.86
CA PHE A 244 -53.36 -2.94 7.96
C PHE A 244 -53.98 -4.27 8.40
N ASN A 245 -54.96 -4.18 9.29
CA ASN A 245 -55.86 -5.27 9.67
C ASN A 245 -57.31 -4.76 9.64
N ASP A 246 -58.26 -5.63 9.34
CA ASP A 246 -59.69 -5.29 9.21
C ASP A 246 -60.44 -5.12 10.53
N ILE A 247 -59.85 -5.56 11.65
CA ILE A 247 -60.43 -5.45 13.00
C ILE A 247 -59.78 -4.32 13.80
N ILE A 248 -58.45 -4.24 13.80
CA ILE A 248 -57.69 -3.23 14.59
C ILE A 248 -57.21 -2.03 13.75
N GLU A 249 -57.59 -2.00 12.47
CA GLU A 249 -57.24 -0.97 11.49
C GLU A 249 -55.72 -0.80 11.28
N TRP A 250 -55.23 0.43 11.32
CA TRP A 250 -53.85 0.80 11.03
C TRP A 250 -52.89 0.43 12.15
N ILE A 251 -51.78 -0.19 11.78
CA ILE A 251 -50.66 -0.50 12.66
C ILE A 251 -49.46 0.34 12.20
N ASP A 252 -48.97 1.21 13.08
CA ASP A 252 -47.91 2.17 12.80
C ASP A 252 -46.54 1.65 13.26
N PHE A 253 -45.63 1.41 12.32
CA PHE A 253 -44.27 0.96 12.58
C PHE A 253 -43.28 2.12 12.84
N ARG A 254 -43.71 3.38 12.78
CA ARG A 254 -42.81 4.55 12.84
C ARG A 254 -42.67 5.14 14.23
N THR A 255 -43.68 5.02 15.09
CA THR A 255 -43.72 5.70 16.40
C THR A 255 -44.33 4.84 17.50
N PRO A 256 -43.83 4.89 18.75
CA PRO A 256 -42.55 5.43 19.23
C PRO A 256 -41.44 4.36 19.33
N GLY A 257 -41.72 3.11 18.92
CA GLY A 257 -40.89 1.95 19.29
C GLY A 257 -39.56 1.80 18.57
N ASN A 258 -39.09 2.82 17.82
CA ASN A 258 -37.79 2.84 17.13
C ASN A 258 -37.47 1.50 16.46
N ILE A 259 -38.37 1.02 15.59
CA ILE A 259 -38.23 -0.31 14.99
C ILE A 259 -36.96 -0.38 14.16
N MET A 260 -36.14 -1.39 14.45
CA MET A 260 -34.87 -1.65 13.79
C MET A 260 -34.91 -3.01 13.12
N VAL A 261 -34.77 -3.04 11.80
CA VAL A 261 -34.58 -4.24 11.00
C VAL A 261 -33.08 -4.53 10.90
N TYR A 262 -32.66 -5.66 11.47
CA TYR A 262 -31.31 -6.20 11.36
C TYR A 262 -31.29 -7.39 10.40
N ASN A 263 -30.10 -7.92 10.13
CA ASN A 263 -29.93 -9.13 9.31
C ASN A 263 -30.49 -10.39 9.96
N ASP A 264 -30.58 -10.44 11.29
CA ASP A 264 -30.94 -11.63 12.06
C ASP A 264 -32.28 -11.50 12.80
N ARG A 265 -32.76 -10.27 13.00
CA ARG A 265 -33.96 -9.98 13.79
C ARG A 265 -34.54 -8.60 13.53
N LEU A 266 -35.75 -8.39 13.99
CA LEU A 266 -36.34 -7.07 14.19
C LEU A 266 -36.32 -6.74 15.69
N GLU A 267 -36.15 -5.47 16.02
CA GLU A 267 -36.31 -4.92 17.37
C GLU A 267 -37.28 -3.74 17.34
N GLY A 268 -37.75 -3.34 18.51
CA GLY A 268 -38.73 -2.29 18.72
C GLY A 268 -40.17 -2.81 18.79
N TYR A 269 -41.11 -1.87 18.72
CA TYR A 269 -42.54 -2.16 18.76
C TYR A 269 -43.35 -1.23 17.88
N ALA A 270 -44.40 -1.77 17.26
CA ALA A 270 -45.37 -1.00 16.49
C ALA A 270 -46.52 -0.52 17.37
N SER A 271 -47.15 0.60 17.02
CA SER A 271 -48.33 1.13 17.70
C SER A 271 -49.61 0.73 16.95
N SER A 272 -50.67 0.44 17.69
CA SER A 272 -51.98 0.07 17.14
C SER A 272 -53.12 0.51 18.07
N SER A 273 -54.37 0.35 17.61
CA SER A 273 -55.58 0.60 18.43
C SER A 273 -55.70 -0.31 19.66
N VAL A 274 -55.01 -1.46 19.66
CA VAL A 274 -54.97 -2.44 20.78
C VAL A 274 -53.68 -2.36 21.60
N GLY A 275 -52.94 -1.24 21.48
CA GLY A 275 -51.67 -1.03 22.16
C GLY A 275 -50.46 -1.41 21.32
N TYR A 276 -49.35 -1.75 21.97
CA TYR A 276 -48.07 -1.98 21.31
C TYR A 276 -47.88 -3.43 20.89
N ILE A 277 -47.32 -3.64 19.69
CA ILE A 277 -46.91 -4.94 19.17
C ILE A 277 -45.39 -5.01 19.27
N ALA A 278 -44.87 -5.76 20.24
CA ALA A 278 -43.44 -5.97 20.42
C ALA A 278 -42.91 -7.00 19.43
N LEU A 279 -41.83 -6.66 18.72
CA LEU A 279 -41.22 -7.53 17.71
C LEU A 279 -40.12 -8.44 18.29
N ASN A 280 -39.66 -8.14 19.50
CA ASN A 280 -38.62 -8.88 20.21
C ASN A 280 -38.79 -8.75 21.72
N CYS A 281 -38.49 -9.82 22.45
CA CYS A 281 -38.51 -9.84 23.90
C CYS A 281 -37.54 -8.85 24.55
N ASN A 282 -36.47 -8.46 23.86
CA ASN A 282 -35.45 -7.54 24.40
C ASN A 282 -35.83 -6.06 24.27
N SER A 283 -36.86 -5.77 23.48
CA SER A 283 -37.21 -4.41 23.05
C SER A 283 -38.70 -4.11 23.26
N THR A 284 -39.30 -4.70 24.28
CA THR A 284 -40.70 -4.41 24.60
C THR A 284 -40.87 -2.97 25.09
N PRO A 285 -42.10 -2.43 25.14
CA PRO A 285 -42.34 -1.09 25.66
C PRO A 285 -41.96 -0.87 27.14
N ILE A 286 -41.74 -1.95 27.90
CA ILE A 286 -41.51 -1.90 29.36
C ILE A 286 -40.04 -2.19 29.67
N GLU A 287 -39.58 -3.41 29.36
CA GLU A 287 -38.22 -3.87 29.65
C GLU A 287 -37.82 -5.08 28.77
N ASP A 288 -36.58 -5.55 28.94
CA ASP A 288 -36.14 -6.83 28.40
C ASP A 288 -36.75 -7.98 29.21
N ILE A 289 -37.60 -8.77 28.56
CA ILE A 289 -38.28 -9.92 29.15
C ILE A 289 -37.81 -11.26 28.56
N CYS A 290 -36.69 -11.29 27.84
CA CYS A 290 -36.20 -12.51 27.17
C CYS A 290 -35.92 -13.66 28.14
N ALA A 291 -35.60 -13.36 29.41
CA ALA A 291 -35.45 -14.37 30.46
C ALA A 291 -36.76 -15.11 30.80
N SER A 292 -37.91 -14.46 30.57
CA SER A 292 -39.24 -15.02 30.84
C SER A 292 -39.89 -15.59 29.58
N SER A 293 -39.66 -14.97 28.41
CA SER A 293 -40.18 -15.42 27.12
C SER A 293 -39.24 -14.99 25.99
N ASP A 294 -38.62 -15.94 25.31
CA ASP A 294 -37.62 -15.72 24.25
C ASP A 294 -38.27 -15.66 22.86
N PHE A 295 -39.18 -14.69 22.65
CA PHE A 295 -39.81 -14.47 21.35
C PHE A 295 -39.07 -13.41 20.53
N LYS A 296 -39.05 -13.60 19.22
CA LYS A 296 -38.54 -12.62 18.26
C LYS A 296 -39.13 -12.83 16.87
N VAL A 297 -39.19 -11.75 16.11
CA VAL A 297 -39.29 -11.79 14.65
C VAL A 297 -37.86 -11.84 14.09
N SER A 298 -37.51 -12.98 13.50
CA SER A 298 -36.20 -13.21 12.88
C SER A 298 -36.21 -12.77 11.42
N ASN A 299 -35.07 -12.24 10.97
CA ASN A 299 -34.75 -12.05 9.55
C ASN A 299 -33.63 -13.05 9.21
N ASP A 300 -33.67 -13.66 8.02
CA ASP A 300 -32.65 -14.62 7.58
C ASP A 300 -31.49 -13.95 6.81
N GLY A 301 -31.48 -12.61 6.74
CA GLY A 301 -30.52 -11.80 5.98
C GLY A 301 -30.85 -11.69 4.49
N ASN A 302 -31.90 -12.38 4.03
CA ASN A 302 -32.46 -12.30 2.68
C ASN A 302 -33.88 -11.71 2.67
N GLY A 303 -34.34 -11.19 3.82
CA GLY A 303 -35.62 -10.53 3.96
C GLY A 303 -36.77 -11.49 4.27
N ASN A 304 -36.52 -12.79 4.50
CA ASN A 304 -37.56 -13.72 4.89
C ASN A 304 -37.78 -13.63 6.40
N LEU A 305 -38.94 -13.12 6.83
CA LEU A 305 -39.22 -12.99 8.25
C LEU A 305 -39.86 -14.25 8.81
N THR A 306 -39.47 -14.61 10.03
CA THR A 306 -40.00 -15.77 10.76
C THR A 306 -40.20 -15.48 12.24
N GLY A 307 -40.93 -16.34 12.92
CA GLY A 307 -41.13 -16.27 14.36
C GLY A 307 -42.36 -15.48 14.76
N TRP A 308 -42.27 -14.81 15.91
CA TRP A 308 -43.44 -14.31 16.63
C TRP A 308 -43.23 -12.92 17.21
N ALA A 309 -44.26 -12.09 17.13
CA ALA A 309 -44.43 -10.86 17.86
C ALA A 309 -45.50 -11.01 18.95
N TRP A 310 -45.53 -10.11 19.92
CA TRP A 310 -46.44 -10.15 21.06
C TRP A 310 -47.20 -8.85 21.26
N ASN A 311 -48.48 -8.95 21.62
CA ASN A 311 -49.29 -7.85 22.13
C ASN A 311 -50.14 -8.33 23.32
N ASP A 312 -50.27 -7.50 24.37
CA ASP A 312 -50.98 -7.89 25.59
C ASP A 312 -52.50 -8.02 25.43
N GLY A 313 -53.10 -7.37 24.43
CA GLY A 313 -54.53 -7.40 24.17
C GLY A 313 -54.97 -8.53 23.24
N ILE A 314 -54.16 -8.88 22.23
CA ILE A 314 -54.52 -9.86 21.19
C ILE A 314 -53.63 -11.11 21.17
N GLY A 315 -52.55 -11.14 21.95
CA GLY A 315 -51.64 -12.27 22.08
C GLY A 315 -50.62 -12.38 20.94
N TRP A 316 -50.27 -13.63 20.60
CA TRP A 316 -49.21 -13.97 19.65
C TRP A 316 -49.57 -13.61 18.20
N ILE A 317 -48.63 -12.99 17.50
CA ILE A 317 -48.73 -12.69 16.07
C ILE A 317 -47.60 -13.43 15.36
N SER A 318 -47.95 -14.35 14.47
CA SER A 318 -47.00 -15.13 13.69
C SER A 318 -46.61 -14.43 12.40
N PHE A 319 -45.31 -14.40 12.08
CA PHE A 319 -44.78 -13.83 10.84
C PHE A 319 -44.58 -14.86 9.73
N ASP A 320 -44.70 -16.16 10.02
CA ASP A 320 -44.57 -17.23 9.04
C ASP A 320 -45.33 -18.50 9.43
N SER A 321 -45.76 -19.25 8.42
CA SER A 321 -46.50 -20.50 8.62
C SER A 321 -45.67 -21.61 9.28
N ALA A 322 -44.35 -21.65 9.07
CA ALA A 322 -43.52 -22.74 9.58
C ALA A 322 -43.32 -22.65 11.09
N SER A 323 -43.02 -21.46 11.62
CA SER A 323 -42.92 -21.20 13.06
C SER A 323 -44.27 -21.32 13.76
N ALA A 324 -45.37 -21.08 13.04
CA ALA A 324 -46.73 -21.32 13.54
C ALA A 324 -47.20 -22.78 13.50
N GLY A 325 -46.47 -23.68 12.83
CA GLY A 325 -46.94 -25.04 12.58
C GLY A 325 -48.21 -25.08 11.70
N SER A 326 -48.46 -24.04 10.91
CA SER A 326 -49.61 -23.95 10.00
C SER A 326 -49.33 -24.70 8.69
N LEU A 327 -50.35 -25.42 8.19
CA LEU A 327 -50.31 -26.06 6.88
C LEU A 327 -50.62 -25.08 5.74
N TYR A 328 -51.11 -23.88 6.06
CA TYR A 328 -51.38 -22.82 5.08
C TYR A 328 -50.15 -21.93 4.94
N PRO A 329 -49.53 -21.84 3.76
CA PRO A 329 -48.29 -21.09 3.59
C PRO A 329 -48.56 -19.58 3.66
N TYR A 330 -47.85 -18.90 4.55
CA TYR A 330 -47.78 -17.44 4.61
C TYR A 330 -46.42 -17.03 5.19
N GLN A 331 -45.98 -15.84 4.82
CA GLN A 331 -44.77 -15.23 5.34
C GLN A 331 -44.80 -13.72 5.10
N VAL A 332 -44.18 -12.96 6.00
CA VAL A 332 -43.82 -11.56 5.74
C VAL A 332 -42.41 -11.51 5.14
N ILE A 333 -42.27 -10.82 4.01
CA ILE A 333 -41.01 -10.73 3.26
C ILE A 333 -40.63 -9.28 3.04
N ILE A 334 -39.36 -8.93 3.21
CA ILE A 334 -38.77 -7.64 2.86
C ILE A 334 -38.05 -7.79 1.52
N ASP A 335 -38.46 -7.01 0.52
CA ASP A 335 -37.74 -6.94 -0.74
C ASP A 335 -36.36 -6.33 -0.51
N THR A 336 -35.32 -7.12 -0.78
CA THR A 336 -33.94 -6.76 -0.42
C THR A 336 -33.32 -5.66 -1.28
N GLY A 337 -33.96 -5.26 -2.39
CA GLY A 337 -33.51 -4.14 -3.23
C GLY A 337 -34.20 -2.82 -2.92
N THR A 338 -35.44 -2.88 -2.42
CA THR A 338 -36.29 -1.69 -2.18
C THR A 338 -36.60 -1.43 -0.72
N GLY A 339 -36.42 -2.43 0.15
CA GLY A 339 -36.76 -2.38 1.57
C GLY A 339 -38.27 -2.49 1.84
N GLU A 340 -39.09 -2.76 0.83
CA GLU A 340 -40.55 -2.84 0.99
C GLU A 340 -40.97 -4.18 1.59
N PHE A 341 -41.77 -4.14 2.65
CA PHE A 341 -42.41 -5.33 3.21
C PHE A 341 -43.57 -5.76 2.32
N SER A 342 -43.85 -7.06 2.28
CA SER A 342 -44.98 -7.69 1.60
C SER A 342 -45.41 -8.96 2.33
N GLY A 343 -46.53 -9.56 1.93
CA GLY A 343 -47.06 -10.75 2.58
C GLY A 343 -47.82 -10.46 3.88
N TRP A 344 -48.08 -11.50 4.64
CA TRP A 344 -49.08 -11.49 5.71
C TRP A 344 -48.55 -12.08 7.00
N ALA A 345 -48.93 -11.48 8.12
CA ALA A 345 -48.82 -12.08 9.45
C ALA A 345 -50.20 -12.55 9.94
N TRP A 346 -50.23 -13.46 10.91
CA TRP A 346 -51.45 -14.07 11.43
C TRP A 346 -51.59 -13.91 12.94
N ASN A 347 -52.79 -13.62 13.41
CA ASN A 347 -53.18 -13.70 14.81
C ASN A 347 -54.54 -14.40 14.94
N ASP A 348 -54.72 -15.22 15.97
CA ASP A 348 -55.94 -16.02 16.12
C ASP A 348 -57.20 -15.22 16.48
N ASN A 349 -57.03 -14.01 17.04
CA ASN A 349 -58.14 -13.15 17.48
C ASN A 349 -58.56 -12.13 16.42
N ILE A 350 -57.59 -11.60 15.66
CA ILE A 350 -57.83 -10.52 14.69
C ILE A 350 -57.59 -10.93 13.23
N GLY A 351 -57.15 -12.17 12.99
CA GLY A 351 -56.90 -12.68 11.65
C GLY A 351 -55.65 -12.10 10.98
N TRP A 352 -55.78 -11.82 9.68
CA TRP A 352 -54.67 -11.47 8.80
C TRP A 352 -54.23 -10.01 8.94
N ILE A 353 -52.92 -9.80 9.04
CA ILE A 353 -52.30 -8.47 9.03
C ILE A 353 -51.51 -8.30 7.73
N SER A 354 -51.90 -7.33 6.92
CA SER A 354 -51.28 -7.01 5.63
C SER A 354 -50.17 -5.99 5.79
N PHE A 355 -48.96 -6.29 5.31
CA PHE A 355 -47.84 -5.33 5.33
C PHE A 355 -47.79 -4.41 4.11
N ASN A 356 -48.63 -4.65 3.09
CA ASN A 356 -48.58 -3.92 1.83
C ASN A 356 -49.93 -3.92 1.11
N CYS A 357 -50.32 -2.78 0.53
CA CYS A 357 -51.53 -2.65 -0.26
C CYS A 357 -51.60 -3.63 -1.45
N ILE A 358 -50.46 -4.14 -1.94
CA ILE A 358 -50.43 -5.10 -3.05
C ILE A 358 -51.11 -6.42 -2.68
N ASN A 359 -51.02 -6.82 -1.41
CA ASN A 359 -51.62 -8.05 -0.90
C ASN A 359 -53.15 -8.06 -1.06
N THR A 360 -53.77 -6.87 -1.05
CA THR A 360 -55.23 -6.67 -1.13
C THR A 360 -55.64 -6.02 -2.44
N SER A 361 -54.72 -5.83 -3.38
CA SER A 361 -54.96 -5.09 -4.64
C SER A 361 -55.55 -3.68 -4.42
N SER A 362 -55.20 -3.03 -3.30
CA SER A 362 -55.79 -1.75 -2.88
C SER A 362 -54.90 -0.53 -3.17
N CYS A 363 -53.70 -0.71 -3.73
CA CYS A 363 -52.72 0.38 -3.90
C CYS A 363 -53.21 1.57 -4.74
N GLY A 364 -54.18 1.37 -5.64
CA GLY A 364 -54.79 2.46 -6.42
C GLY A 364 -55.73 3.36 -5.62
N ALA A 365 -56.23 2.88 -4.47
CA ALA A 365 -57.09 3.62 -3.56
C ALA A 365 -56.34 4.05 -2.28
N VAL A 366 -55.56 3.13 -1.70
CA VAL A 366 -54.79 3.36 -0.48
C VAL A 366 -53.40 2.74 -0.63
N SER A 367 -52.38 3.58 -0.84
CA SER A 367 -51.00 3.17 -1.06
C SER A 367 -50.23 2.95 0.26
N TYR A 368 -50.75 2.09 1.15
CA TYR A 368 -50.06 1.74 2.38
C TYR A 368 -49.00 0.66 2.17
N LYS A 369 -47.91 0.75 2.91
CA LYS A 369 -46.89 -0.29 3.05
C LYS A 369 -46.01 0.02 4.27
N VAL A 370 -45.35 -1.02 4.77
CA VAL A 370 -44.19 -0.87 5.65
C VAL A 370 -42.93 -0.94 4.77
N LYS A 371 -42.01 -0.01 4.95
CA LYS A 371 -40.74 0.04 4.25
C LYS A 371 -39.62 0.33 5.25
N THR A 372 -38.48 -0.32 5.06
CA THR A 372 -37.27 -0.09 5.84
C THR A 372 -36.15 0.41 4.95
N ASP A 373 -35.18 1.11 5.55
CA ASP A 373 -33.90 1.41 4.92
C ASP A 373 -32.96 0.19 4.93
N TRP A 374 -33.34 -0.91 5.60
CA TRP A 374 -32.63 -2.18 5.49
C TRP A 374 -32.83 -2.77 4.09
N VAL A 375 -31.71 -2.91 3.36
CA VAL A 375 -31.61 -3.56 2.05
C VAL A 375 -30.36 -4.44 2.04
N ASN A 376 -30.37 -5.55 1.31
CA ASN A 376 -29.26 -6.51 1.31
C ASN A 376 -28.09 -5.99 0.49
N TYR A 377 -27.24 -5.20 1.14
CA TYR A 377 -25.91 -4.86 0.66
C TYR A 377 -24.99 -6.09 0.71
N GLY A 378 -24.14 -6.23 -0.30
CA GLY A 378 -23.16 -7.31 -0.35
C GLY A 378 -22.19 -7.25 0.83
N ILE A 379 -21.54 -8.37 1.15
CA ILE A 379 -20.47 -8.42 2.17
C ILE A 379 -19.18 -7.71 1.72
N THR A 380 -19.13 -7.29 0.46
CA THR A 380 -17.98 -6.61 -0.15
C THR A 380 -18.45 -5.33 -0.84
N GLY A 381 -17.63 -4.30 -0.74
CA GLY A 381 -17.75 -3.05 -1.47
C GLY A 381 -16.41 -2.68 -2.10
N SER A 382 -16.45 -1.86 -3.14
CA SER A 382 -15.23 -1.42 -3.81
C SER A 382 -15.30 0.03 -4.26
N LEU A 383 -14.15 0.70 -4.23
CA LEU A 383 -13.96 2.04 -4.77
C LEU A 383 -12.76 2.04 -5.71
N ILE A 384 -12.91 2.69 -6.86
CA ILE A 384 -11.83 2.95 -7.82
C ILE A 384 -11.47 4.43 -7.71
N SER A 385 -10.19 4.70 -7.43
CA SER A 385 -9.67 6.07 -7.39
C SER A 385 -9.65 6.69 -8.78
N SER A 386 -9.56 8.02 -8.84
CA SER A 386 -9.15 8.72 -10.06
C SER A 386 -7.79 8.21 -10.55
N ILE A 387 -7.50 8.46 -11.82
CA ILE A 387 -6.16 8.31 -12.39
C ILE A 387 -5.28 9.44 -11.87
N PHE A 388 -4.17 9.10 -11.24
CA PHE A 388 -3.16 10.05 -10.77
C PHE A 388 -2.01 10.14 -11.77
N ASP A 389 -1.62 11.36 -12.14
CA ASP A 389 -0.42 11.67 -12.92
C ASP A 389 0.70 12.11 -11.98
N THR A 390 1.81 11.38 -11.99
CA THR A 390 3.00 11.69 -11.18
C THR A 390 3.78 12.89 -11.72
N GLY A 391 3.54 13.29 -12.97
CA GLY A 391 4.29 14.34 -13.66
C GLY A 391 5.67 13.91 -14.15
N SER A 392 6.16 12.72 -13.77
CA SER A 392 7.43 12.17 -14.25
C SER A 392 7.27 11.56 -15.64
N ILE A 393 7.92 12.15 -16.65
CA ILE A 393 7.81 11.71 -18.06
C ILE A 393 8.33 10.29 -18.24
N ASP A 394 9.47 9.98 -17.62
CA ASP A 394 10.10 8.64 -17.67
C ASP A 394 9.47 7.66 -16.66
N GLY A 395 8.51 8.14 -15.87
CA GLY A 395 7.76 7.37 -14.89
C GLY A 395 8.42 7.32 -13.52
N VAL A 396 7.73 6.65 -12.59
CA VAL A 396 8.15 6.45 -11.20
C VAL A 396 8.09 4.95 -10.85
N THR A 397 8.66 4.57 -9.72
CA THR A 397 8.43 3.24 -9.12
C THR A 397 7.46 3.38 -7.95
N LEU A 398 6.32 2.67 -7.97
CA LEU A 398 5.42 2.63 -6.81
C LEU A 398 5.98 1.64 -5.77
N ASN A 399 6.25 2.13 -4.56
CA ASN A 399 6.95 1.38 -3.53
C ASN A 399 6.01 0.67 -2.57
N SER A 400 5.02 1.40 -2.04
CA SER A 400 4.11 0.86 -1.04
C SER A 400 2.77 1.58 -1.02
N VAL A 401 1.76 0.86 -0.52
CA VAL A 401 0.48 1.42 -0.09
C VAL A 401 0.40 1.36 1.43
N ILE A 402 -0.06 2.45 2.03
CA ILE A 402 -0.42 2.54 3.45
C ILE A 402 -1.86 3.03 3.48
N TRP A 403 -2.64 2.55 4.45
CA TRP A 403 -3.97 3.06 4.70
C TRP A 403 -4.15 3.30 6.19
N HIS A 404 -4.90 4.33 6.55
CA HIS A 404 -5.26 4.63 7.95
C HIS A 404 -6.75 4.36 8.15
N GLY A 405 -7.12 3.95 9.37
CA GLY A 405 -8.51 3.66 9.70
C GLY A 405 -8.65 2.57 10.78
N THR A 406 -9.81 1.93 10.82
CA THR A 406 -10.12 0.87 11.78
C THR A 406 -10.51 -0.40 11.04
N GLN A 407 -10.05 -1.55 11.54
CA GLN A 407 -10.40 -2.87 11.00
C GLN A 407 -10.81 -3.77 12.16
N PRO A 408 -12.13 -3.93 12.41
CA PRO A 408 -12.65 -4.92 13.34
C PRO A 408 -12.24 -6.35 12.94
N SER A 409 -12.29 -7.29 13.89
CA SER A 409 -12.05 -8.72 13.60
C SER A 409 -12.99 -9.23 12.52
N GLU A 410 -12.52 -10.19 11.71
CA GLU A 410 -13.26 -10.79 10.58
C GLU A 410 -13.59 -9.84 9.41
N THR A 411 -13.18 -8.57 9.48
CA THR A 411 -13.26 -7.63 8.35
C THR A 411 -11.93 -7.53 7.61
N ASN A 412 -11.95 -7.08 6.35
CA ASN A 412 -10.72 -6.91 5.57
C ASN A 412 -10.71 -5.62 4.75
N VAL A 413 -9.53 -5.00 4.65
CA VAL A 413 -9.22 -3.95 3.68
C VAL A 413 -8.22 -4.52 2.68
N LYS A 414 -8.55 -4.47 1.39
CA LYS A 414 -7.76 -5.08 0.31
C LYS A 414 -7.52 -4.06 -0.78
N PHE A 415 -6.35 -4.11 -1.41
CA PHE A 415 -6.01 -3.24 -2.54
C PHE A 415 -5.60 -4.04 -3.77
N GLN A 416 -5.91 -3.49 -4.94
CA GLN A 416 -5.22 -3.79 -6.19
C GLN A 416 -4.79 -2.49 -6.83
N ILE A 417 -3.62 -2.49 -7.47
CA ILE A 417 -3.04 -1.31 -8.10
C ILE A 417 -3.03 -1.51 -9.61
N ALA A 418 -3.34 -0.46 -10.35
CA ALA A 418 -3.21 -0.40 -11.80
C ALA A 418 -2.31 0.77 -12.18
N SER A 419 -1.40 0.57 -13.12
CA SER A 419 -0.47 1.60 -13.59
C SER A 419 -0.23 1.50 -15.08
N SER A 420 0.06 2.64 -15.73
CA SER A 420 0.28 2.73 -17.16
C SER A 420 1.17 3.94 -17.49
N ASN A 421 1.83 3.89 -18.65
CA ASN A 421 2.50 5.05 -19.26
C ASN A 421 1.59 5.82 -20.24
N ASN A 422 0.36 5.37 -20.43
CA ASN A 422 -0.65 6.03 -21.24
C ASN A 422 -1.79 6.54 -20.33
N PRO A 423 -2.19 7.83 -20.43
CA PRO A 423 -3.23 8.43 -19.60
C PRO A 423 -4.61 7.76 -19.72
N THR A 424 -4.86 6.98 -20.79
CA THR A 424 -6.12 6.26 -20.99
C THR A 424 -6.05 4.77 -20.64
N GLY A 425 -4.95 4.30 -20.05
CA GLY A 425 -4.73 2.88 -19.77
C GLY A 425 -4.01 2.12 -20.91
N PRO A 426 -4.07 0.78 -20.95
CA PRO A 426 -4.99 -0.10 -20.24
C PRO A 426 -4.81 -0.08 -18.73
N TRP A 427 -5.89 -0.40 -18.00
CA TRP A 427 -5.90 -0.43 -16.54
C TRP A 427 -6.13 -1.84 -16.02
N SER A 428 -5.04 -2.57 -15.84
CA SER A 428 -5.05 -3.91 -15.25
C SER A 428 -4.77 -3.82 -13.76
N TYR A 429 -5.71 -4.27 -12.94
CA TYR A 429 -5.59 -4.28 -11.49
C TYR A 429 -4.88 -5.54 -11.04
N PHE A 430 -3.72 -5.38 -10.40
CA PHE A 430 -2.90 -6.48 -9.93
C PHE A 430 -2.72 -6.45 -8.41
N GLY A 431 -2.66 -7.65 -7.82
CA GLY A 431 -2.22 -7.91 -6.45
C GLY A 431 -0.71 -8.22 -6.37
N PRO A 432 -0.22 -8.68 -5.21
CA PRO A 432 1.20 -8.88 -4.95
C PRO A 432 1.88 -9.93 -5.84
N SER A 433 1.15 -10.92 -6.34
CA SER A 433 1.66 -11.92 -7.28
C SER A 433 1.74 -11.41 -8.74
N GLY A 434 1.26 -10.19 -9.01
CA GLY A 434 1.10 -9.69 -10.38
C GLY A 434 -0.13 -10.24 -11.09
N SER A 435 -1.09 -10.82 -10.35
CA SER A 435 -2.35 -11.38 -10.87
C SER A 435 -3.54 -10.51 -10.48
N SER A 436 -4.66 -10.65 -11.19
CA SER A 436 -5.91 -9.94 -10.88
C SER A 436 -6.78 -10.65 -9.84
N VAL A 437 -6.34 -11.81 -9.33
CA VAL A 437 -7.12 -12.64 -8.39
C VAL A 437 -6.73 -12.47 -6.94
N ASP A 438 -5.54 -11.94 -6.67
CA ASP A 438 -5.01 -11.69 -5.35
C ASP A 438 -4.98 -10.20 -5.01
N TYR A 439 -4.69 -9.90 -3.76
CA TYR A 439 -4.84 -8.58 -3.19
C TYR A 439 -3.67 -8.23 -2.26
N TYR A 440 -3.31 -6.95 -2.24
CA TYR A 440 -2.46 -6.40 -1.20
C TYR A 440 -3.29 -6.25 0.07
N ILE A 441 -2.86 -6.92 1.15
CA ILE A 441 -3.53 -6.94 2.46
C ILE A 441 -2.49 -6.60 3.52
N GLY A 442 -2.86 -5.73 4.45
CA GLY A 442 -2.04 -5.39 5.61
C GLY A 442 -2.83 -4.56 6.61
N SER A 443 -2.31 -4.50 7.83
CA SER A 443 -2.95 -3.78 8.93
C SER A 443 -2.94 -2.27 8.70
N ALA A 444 -3.88 -1.56 9.35
CA ALA A 444 -3.89 -0.11 9.37
C ALA A 444 -2.52 0.46 9.77
N SER A 445 -2.11 1.54 9.12
CA SER A 445 -0.85 2.27 9.35
C SER A 445 0.42 1.44 9.10
N SER A 446 0.32 0.29 8.42
CA SER A 446 1.47 -0.52 8.02
C SER A 446 1.79 -0.32 6.54
N SER A 447 3.09 -0.33 6.20
CA SER A 447 3.54 -0.24 4.82
C SER A 447 3.41 -1.58 4.13
N ILE A 448 2.56 -1.66 3.11
CA ILE A 448 2.37 -2.83 2.28
C ILE A 448 3.20 -2.66 1.01
N PRO A 449 4.30 -3.41 0.83
CA PRO A 449 5.17 -3.27 -0.33
C PRO A 449 4.43 -3.68 -1.61
N LEU A 450 4.53 -2.84 -2.64
CA LEU A 450 3.98 -3.12 -3.96
C LEU A 450 4.98 -3.94 -4.80
N ASN A 451 4.46 -4.73 -5.73
CA ASN A 451 5.28 -5.48 -6.64
C ASN A 451 5.92 -4.54 -7.67
N LEU A 452 7.22 -4.29 -7.51
CA LEU A 452 7.98 -3.37 -8.36
C LEU A 452 8.00 -3.83 -9.83
N ARG A 453 7.80 -5.12 -10.11
CA ARG A 453 7.76 -5.63 -11.48
C ARG A 453 6.61 -5.02 -12.29
N ASN A 454 5.45 -4.83 -11.68
CA ASN A 454 4.25 -4.34 -12.35
C ASN A 454 4.12 -2.82 -12.30
N HIS A 455 4.82 -2.17 -11.38
CA HIS A 455 4.64 -0.76 -11.06
C HIS A 455 5.95 0.04 -11.09
N ASN A 456 6.88 -0.32 -11.99
CA ASN A 456 8.13 0.38 -12.21
C ASN A 456 8.13 1.16 -13.54
N ASN A 457 8.76 2.35 -13.53
CA ASN A 457 8.82 3.28 -14.65
C ASN A 457 7.44 3.55 -15.25
N VAL A 458 6.47 3.82 -14.36
CA VAL A 458 5.08 4.12 -14.70
C VAL A 458 4.75 5.56 -14.36
N ARG A 459 4.14 6.30 -15.27
CA ARG A 459 3.75 7.70 -15.03
C ARG A 459 2.39 7.84 -14.34
N TYR A 460 1.43 7.03 -14.76
CA TYR A 460 0.05 7.11 -14.28
C TYR A 460 -0.29 5.88 -13.46
N PHE A 461 -1.05 6.08 -12.39
CA PHE A 461 -1.55 4.97 -11.58
C PHE A 461 -2.92 5.28 -10.98
N ARG A 462 -3.61 4.22 -10.56
CA ARG A 462 -4.84 4.29 -9.76
C ARG A 462 -4.92 3.07 -8.86
N TYR A 463 -5.64 3.17 -7.77
CA TYR A 463 -5.89 2.07 -6.87
C TYR A 463 -7.37 1.67 -6.90
N LYS A 464 -7.62 0.39 -6.66
CA LYS A 464 -8.94 -0.13 -6.32
C LYS A 464 -8.89 -0.70 -4.92
N ILE A 465 -9.71 -0.14 -4.05
CA ILE A 465 -9.88 -0.61 -2.68
C ILE A 465 -11.12 -1.49 -2.60
N PHE A 466 -11.03 -2.55 -1.81
CA PHE A 466 -12.15 -3.41 -1.45
C PHE A 466 -12.25 -3.48 0.06
N LEU A 467 -13.48 -3.36 0.56
CA LEU A 467 -13.82 -3.51 1.97
C LEU A 467 -14.67 -4.77 2.09
N ASP A 468 -14.35 -5.64 3.04
CA ASP A 468 -15.19 -6.80 3.39
C ASP A 468 -15.72 -6.67 4.82
N SER A 469 -17.01 -6.97 5.01
CA SER A 469 -17.64 -7.07 6.33
C SER A 469 -17.30 -8.40 7.00
N ASP A 470 -17.66 -8.51 8.28
CA ASP A 470 -17.77 -9.80 8.94
C ASP A 470 -18.85 -10.67 8.27
N SER A 471 -18.83 -11.96 8.57
CA SER A 471 -19.79 -12.94 8.04
C SER A 471 -21.24 -12.63 8.41
N SER A 472 -21.47 -11.95 9.55
CA SER A 472 -22.79 -11.56 10.04
C SER A 472 -23.25 -10.19 9.54
N LYS A 473 -22.42 -9.49 8.74
CA LYS A 473 -22.72 -8.16 8.16
C LYS A 473 -23.05 -7.10 9.22
N THR A 474 -22.38 -7.14 10.37
CA THR A 474 -22.58 -6.23 11.50
C THR A 474 -21.40 -5.27 11.71
N LEU A 475 -20.22 -5.63 11.21
CA LEU A 475 -18.97 -4.89 11.36
C LEU A 475 -18.43 -4.52 9.98
N THR A 476 -18.03 -3.26 9.85
CA THR A 476 -17.37 -2.74 8.65
C THR A 476 -16.00 -2.21 9.02
N PRO A 477 -14.97 -2.45 8.19
CA PRO A 477 -13.75 -1.68 8.28
C PRO A 477 -14.04 -0.24 7.85
N GLN A 478 -13.26 0.70 8.37
CA GLN A 478 -13.29 2.11 7.98
C GLN A 478 -11.90 2.49 7.48
N VAL A 479 -11.84 3.19 6.35
CA VAL A 479 -10.59 3.74 5.80
C VAL A 479 -10.70 5.26 5.74
N ASN A 480 -9.75 5.94 6.35
CA ASN A 480 -9.69 7.40 6.46
C ASN A 480 -8.71 8.00 5.45
N ASP A 481 -7.62 7.29 5.17
CA ASP A 481 -6.60 7.77 4.25
C ASP A 481 -6.05 6.61 3.43
N VAL A 482 -5.72 6.88 2.16
CA VAL A 482 -4.92 6.01 1.30
C VAL A 482 -3.68 6.78 0.88
N ILE A 483 -2.52 6.20 1.17
CA ILE A 483 -1.20 6.79 0.95
C ILE A 483 -0.41 5.87 0.02
N ILE A 484 0.07 6.40 -1.11
CA ILE A 484 0.96 5.69 -2.03
C ILE A 484 2.32 6.37 -2.02
N ASN A 485 3.35 5.62 -1.62
CA ASN A 485 4.73 6.07 -1.70
C ASN A 485 5.33 5.62 -3.03
N TYR A 486 6.05 6.52 -3.70
CA TYR A 486 6.74 6.21 -4.95
C TYR A 486 8.09 6.91 -5.06
N SER A 487 9.01 6.32 -5.81
CA SER A 487 10.33 6.87 -6.07
C SER A 487 10.40 7.47 -7.48
N ILE A 488 10.91 8.70 -7.57
CA ILE A 488 11.01 9.49 -8.81
C ILE A 488 12.25 9.13 -9.60
#